data_AF-A0A2P6NAV3-F1
#
_entry.id   AF-A0A2P6NAV3-F1
#
_cell.length_a   1.000
_cell.length_b   1.000
_cell.length_c   1.000
_cell.angle_alpha   90.00
_cell.angle_beta   90.00
_cell.angle_gamma   90.00
#
_symmetry.space_group_name_H-M   'P 1'
#
loop_
_entity.id
_entity.type
_entity.pdbx_description
1 polymer ?
#
loop_
_entity_poly.entity_id
_entity_poly.type
_entity_poly.pdbx_seq_one_letter_code
_entity_poly.pdbx_strand_id
1 'polypeptide(L)'
;MALETWTVDTNQIPLRLRKYMSLHTFLSNKQIRDAWMSGSLEVVTPEGSQEPPLEDLIGLRSIVFPDSDVILLNKQPILPIPPQERPKDVFILHKPAGYESSVGESEEETKTVSHWLKDLPAGCVPVDVETSGLLLLTNDHDLNHSVRKSGNTVDKKIDQDDASVRRLLEGIPLHDGIAKALSVSILSSITLTRRVKTERGIHGGYRDIERECTVLSLRIKEGRKHIVRKMAKGAGLKLLHLHRHSIGDVMCPKQEGSVIRLDTIDIERLWERSGGRGQVDESRVKALRKIVHRTRERGTYYVRLEEWFRDKGVPLRSDTNTIDATSSSYSFSID
;
A
#
# COMPACT_ATOMS: atom_id res chain seq x y z
N MET A 1 -16.35 18.88 12.83
CA MET A 1 -15.99 19.71 11.66
C MET A 1 -16.44 18.95 10.43
N ALA A 2 -17.44 19.45 9.72
CA ALA A 2 -17.90 18.85 8.48
C ALA A 2 -16.80 19.05 7.43
N LEU A 3 -16.19 17.96 6.98
CA LEU A 3 -15.39 17.97 5.75
C LEU A 3 -16.39 18.33 4.63
N GLU A 4 -16.16 19.42 3.91
CA GLU A 4 -16.91 19.69 2.69
C GLU A 4 -16.75 18.49 1.74
N THR A 5 -17.82 17.70 1.61
CA THR A 5 -17.84 16.53 0.75
C THR A 5 -18.08 17.01 -0.68
N TRP A 6 -17.00 17.29 -1.41
CA TRP A 6 -17.08 17.38 -2.87
C TRP A 6 -17.37 15.98 -3.43
N THR A 7 -18.37 15.89 -4.31
CA THR A 7 -18.78 14.63 -4.95
C THR A 7 -18.24 14.60 -6.37
N VAL A 8 -16.99 14.18 -6.53
CA VAL A 8 -16.43 13.90 -7.85
C VAL A 8 -16.55 12.41 -8.11
N ASP A 9 -17.07 12.06 -9.30
CA ASP A 9 -17.02 10.68 -9.77
C ASP A 9 -15.57 10.21 -9.82
N THR A 10 -15.26 9.14 -9.10
CA THR A 10 -13.93 8.53 -9.02
C THR A 10 -13.31 8.28 -10.39
N ASN A 11 -14.13 7.96 -11.40
CA ASN A 11 -13.66 7.69 -12.76
C ASN A 11 -13.24 8.96 -13.53
N GLN A 12 -13.60 10.14 -13.03
CA GLN A 12 -13.26 11.43 -13.62
C GLN A 12 -12.06 12.11 -12.94
N ILE A 13 -11.48 11.48 -11.91
CA ILE A 13 -10.28 12.00 -11.24
C ILE A 13 -9.07 11.82 -12.17
N PRO A 14 -8.27 12.87 -12.43
CA PRO A 14 -7.07 12.78 -13.25
C PRO A 14 -6.07 11.80 -12.66
N LEU A 15 -5.45 11.00 -13.52
CA LEU A 15 -4.53 9.95 -13.13
C LEU A 15 -3.23 10.09 -13.90
N ARG A 16 -2.15 9.52 -13.37
CA ARG A 16 -0.96 9.31 -14.21
C ARG A 16 -1.30 8.35 -15.35
N LEU A 17 -0.80 8.61 -16.55
CA LEU A 17 -1.01 7.77 -17.73
C LEU A 17 -0.76 6.29 -17.43
N ARG A 18 0.32 5.95 -16.72
CA ARG A 18 0.59 4.56 -16.33
C ARG A 18 -0.54 3.92 -15.50
N LYS A 19 -1.08 4.67 -14.53
CA LYS A 19 -2.16 4.18 -13.66
C LYS A 19 -3.46 4.05 -14.45
N TYR A 20 -3.75 5.00 -15.33
CA TYR A 20 -4.88 4.92 -16.26
C TYR A 20 -4.80 3.65 -17.11
N MET A 21 -3.67 3.43 -17.81
CA MET A 21 -3.45 2.22 -18.61
C MET A 21 -3.58 0.93 -17.79
N SER A 22 -3.05 0.91 -16.57
CA SER A 22 -3.14 -0.25 -15.68
C SER A 22 -4.57 -0.56 -15.23
N LEU A 23 -5.45 0.44 -15.10
CA LEU A 23 -6.85 0.26 -14.75
C LEU A 23 -7.69 -0.16 -15.95
N HIS A 24 -7.45 0.44 -17.11
CA HIS A 24 -8.31 0.35 -18.29
C HIS A 24 -7.83 -0.63 -19.36
N THR A 25 -6.69 -1.29 -19.17
CA THR A 25 -6.19 -2.34 -20.09
C THR A 25 -5.72 -3.58 -19.32
N PHE A 26 -5.57 -4.70 -20.03
CA PHE A 26 -4.93 -5.92 -19.51
C PHE A 26 -3.40 -5.91 -19.66
N LEU A 27 -2.81 -4.79 -20.08
CA LEU A 27 -1.37 -4.70 -20.29
C LEU A 27 -0.61 -4.69 -18.95
N SER A 28 0.48 -5.45 -18.90
CA SER A 28 1.45 -5.38 -17.80
C SER A 28 2.20 -4.05 -17.80
N ASN A 29 2.77 -3.67 -16.65
CA ASN A 29 3.63 -2.47 -16.55
C ASN A 29 4.80 -2.48 -17.54
N LYS A 30 5.31 -3.67 -17.90
CA LYS A 30 6.34 -3.82 -18.92
C LYS A 30 5.78 -3.48 -20.31
N GLN A 31 4.66 -4.10 -20.70
CA GLN A 31 4.00 -3.82 -21.98
C GLN A 31 3.58 -2.35 -22.12
N ILE A 32 3.07 -1.72 -21.06
CA ILE A 32 2.73 -0.27 -21.07
C ILE A 32 3.99 0.57 -21.32
N ARG A 33 5.12 0.20 -20.70
CA ARG A 33 6.40 0.86 -20.92
C ARG A 33 6.89 0.68 -22.35
N ASP A 34 6.87 -0.56 -22.83
CA ASP A 34 7.36 -0.88 -24.16
C ASP A 34 6.53 -0.16 -25.24
N ALA A 35 5.19 -0.12 -25.08
CA ALA A 35 4.29 0.62 -25.97
C ALA A 35 4.54 2.14 -25.97
N TRP A 36 4.85 2.73 -24.81
CA TRP A 36 5.27 4.13 -24.74
C TRP A 36 6.60 4.36 -25.46
N MET A 37 7.60 3.51 -25.18
CA MET A 37 8.93 3.62 -25.77
C MET A 37 8.94 3.41 -27.28
N SER A 38 8.05 2.57 -27.81
CA SER A 38 7.90 2.34 -29.25
C SER A 38 7.10 3.43 -29.98
N GLY A 39 6.53 4.40 -29.25
CA GLY A 39 5.62 5.41 -29.80
C GLY A 39 4.24 4.85 -30.17
N SER A 40 3.91 3.64 -29.74
CA SER A 40 2.61 2.99 -30.00
C SER A 40 1.52 3.46 -29.03
N LEU A 41 1.89 4.10 -27.92
CA LEU A 41 0.97 4.68 -26.93
C LEU A 41 1.02 6.20 -27.03
N GLU A 42 -0.12 6.81 -27.35
CA GLU A 42 -0.26 8.26 -27.55
C GLU A 42 -1.39 8.82 -26.67
N VAL A 43 -1.26 10.09 -26.29
CA VAL A 43 -2.29 10.86 -25.58
C VAL A 43 -2.70 12.02 -26.48
N VAL A 44 -3.98 12.07 -26.83
CA VAL A 44 -4.57 13.14 -27.64
C VAL A 44 -5.43 14.01 -26.74
N THR A 45 -5.01 15.26 -26.55
CA THR A 45 -5.73 16.28 -25.78
C THR A 45 -6.75 17.00 -26.69
N PRO A 46 -7.80 17.63 -26.13
CA PRO A 46 -8.77 18.40 -26.92
C PRO A 46 -8.14 19.50 -27.79
N GLU A 47 -7.04 20.08 -27.31
CA GLU A 47 -6.35 21.20 -27.96
C GLU A 47 -5.30 20.74 -28.99
N GLY A 48 -5.13 19.42 -29.19
CA GLY A 48 -4.13 18.84 -30.08
C GLY A 48 -2.67 19.14 -29.68
N SER A 49 -2.47 19.82 -28.55
CA SER A 49 -1.17 20.28 -28.07
C SER A 49 -0.69 19.41 -26.92
N GLN A 50 0.61 19.10 -26.92
CA GLN A 50 1.28 18.59 -25.73
C GLN A 50 1.44 19.76 -24.76
N GLU A 51 0.83 19.68 -23.58
CA GLU A 51 1.15 20.60 -22.49
C GLU A 51 2.67 20.64 -22.30
N PRO A 52 3.26 21.80 -21.97
CA PRO A 52 4.68 21.88 -21.71
C PRO A 52 5.03 20.83 -20.65
N PRO A 53 5.99 19.93 -20.92
CA PRO A 53 6.33 18.87 -20.00
C PRO A 53 6.79 19.50 -18.69
N LEU A 54 6.04 19.25 -17.61
CA LEU A 54 6.57 19.44 -16.28
C LEU A 54 7.75 18.48 -16.14
N GLU A 55 8.93 19.00 -15.80
CA GLU A 55 10.20 18.25 -15.74
C GLU A 55 10.06 16.92 -14.97
N ASP A 56 9.20 16.90 -13.93
CA ASP A 56 8.92 15.74 -13.08
C ASP A 56 7.76 14.81 -13.55
N LEU A 57 7.00 15.19 -14.59
CA LEU A 57 5.79 14.53 -15.10
C LEU A 57 5.85 14.31 -16.62
N ILE A 58 6.93 13.67 -17.07
CA ILE A 58 7.13 13.33 -18.48
C ILE A 58 6.68 11.90 -18.76
N GLY A 59 6.05 11.71 -19.92
CA GLY A 59 5.62 10.43 -20.48
C GLY A 59 4.65 9.65 -19.60
N LEU A 60 5.03 8.46 -19.15
CA LEU A 60 4.15 7.63 -18.31
C LEU A 60 3.77 8.25 -16.94
N ARG A 61 4.40 9.37 -16.58
CA ARG A 61 4.10 10.15 -15.37
C ARG A 61 3.17 11.33 -15.64
N SER A 62 2.91 11.68 -16.90
CA SER A 62 1.97 12.71 -17.30
C SER A 62 0.59 12.44 -16.72
N ILE A 63 -0.11 13.51 -16.35
CA ILE A 63 -1.49 13.42 -15.88
C ILE A 63 -2.40 13.38 -17.10
N VAL A 64 -3.32 12.43 -17.11
CA VAL A 64 -4.38 12.31 -18.11
C VAL A 64 -5.72 12.55 -17.44
N PHE A 65 -6.63 13.15 -18.19
CA PHE A 65 -7.95 13.60 -17.80
C PHE A 65 -8.99 12.67 -18.46
N PRO A 66 -9.57 11.71 -17.72
CA PRO A 66 -10.43 10.67 -18.30
C PRO A 66 -11.65 11.20 -19.07
N ASP A 67 -12.11 12.40 -18.76
CA ASP A 67 -13.28 13.05 -19.37
C ASP A 67 -12.95 13.86 -20.64
N SER A 68 -11.68 14.06 -20.97
CA SER A 68 -11.27 14.93 -22.09
C SER A 68 -10.12 14.38 -22.94
N ASP A 69 -9.22 13.57 -22.38
CA ASP A 69 -8.12 12.97 -23.13
C ASP A 69 -8.57 11.67 -23.84
N VAL A 70 -8.13 11.51 -25.08
CA VAL A 70 -8.24 10.25 -25.82
C VAL A 70 -6.89 9.54 -25.80
N ILE A 71 -6.85 8.35 -25.23
CA ILE A 71 -5.63 7.54 -25.18
C ILE A 71 -5.66 6.55 -26.35
N LEU A 72 -4.62 6.57 -27.18
CA LEU A 72 -4.49 5.68 -28.34
C LEU A 72 -3.43 4.61 -28.09
N LEU A 73 -3.75 3.36 -28.41
CA LEU A 73 -2.81 2.26 -28.49
C LEU A 73 -2.82 1.72 -29.92
N ASN A 74 -1.67 1.76 -30.60
CA ASN A 74 -1.54 1.43 -32.02
C ASN A 74 -2.54 2.23 -32.88
N LYS A 75 -2.69 3.53 -32.60
CA LYS A 75 -3.62 4.47 -33.25
C LYS A 75 -5.11 4.14 -33.07
N GLN A 76 -5.45 3.22 -32.18
CA GLN A 76 -6.83 2.88 -31.84
C GLN A 76 -7.15 3.42 -30.44
N PRO A 77 -8.32 4.06 -30.22
CA PRO A 77 -8.71 4.51 -28.90
C PRO A 77 -8.87 3.32 -27.96
N ILE A 78 -8.27 3.41 -26.78
CA ILE A 78 -8.51 2.41 -25.74
C ILE A 78 -9.89 2.66 -25.13
N LEU A 79 -10.74 1.64 -25.20
CA LEU A 79 -12.01 1.64 -24.50
C LEU A 79 -11.75 1.15 -23.06
N PRO A 80 -12.23 1.88 -22.03
CA PRO A 80 -12.21 1.39 -20.65
C PRO A 80 -12.83 0.00 -20.56
N ILE A 81 -12.11 -0.96 -19.97
CA ILE A 81 -12.68 -2.29 -19.68
C ILE A 81 -13.85 -2.11 -18.71
N PRO A 82 -15.06 -2.62 -19.04
CA PRO A 82 -16.20 -2.62 -18.13
C PRO A 82 -15.86 -3.33 -16.80
N PRO A 83 -16.36 -2.86 -15.65
CA PRO A 83 -16.10 -3.50 -14.36
C PRO A 83 -16.44 -5.00 -14.32
N GLN A 84 -17.43 -5.43 -15.10
CA GLN A 84 -17.86 -6.83 -15.20
C GLN A 84 -16.82 -7.72 -15.91
N GLU A 85 -16.08 -7.16 -16.87
CA GLU A 85 -15.02 -7.87 -17.60
C GLU A 85 -13.71 -7.95 -16.81
N ARG A 86 -13.58 -7.14 -15.76
CA ARG A 86 -12.42 -7.16 -14.86
C ARG A 86 -12.85 -6.99 -13.39
N PRO A 87 -13.47 -8.00 -12.79
CA PRO A 87 -13.85 -7.95 -11.39
C PRO A 87 -12.62 -7.70 -10.50
N LYS A 88 -12.84 -6.95 -9.42
CA LYS A 88 -11.84 -6.71 -8.39
C LYS A 88 -11.78 -7.91 -7.47
N ASP A 89 -10.83 -8.80 -7.74
CA ASP A 89 -10.67 -10.05 -7.02
C ASP A 89 -9.66 -9.91 -5.88
N VAL A 90 -9.99 -10.55 -4.77
CA VAL A 90 -9.13 -10.64 -3.59
C VAL A 90 -9.04 -12.09 -3.17
N PHE A 91 -7.83 -12.57 -3.00
CA PHE A 91 -7.53 -13.91 -2.53
C PHE A 91 -6.66 -13.84 -1.28
N ILE A 92 -6.78 -14.86 -0.45
CA ILE A 92 -5.90 -15.11 0.67
C ILE A 92 -5.05 -16.32 0.33
N LEU A 93 -3.74 -16.17 0.39
CA LEU A 93 -2.78 -17.25 0.39
C LEU A 93 -2.30 -17.48 1.83
N HIS A 94 -2.36 -18.71 2.32
CA HIS A 94 -1.52 -19.09 3.47
C HIS A 94 -0.09 -19.30 2.97
N LYS A 95 0.69 -18.24 2.95
CA LYS A 95 2.06 -18.24 2.45
C LYS A 95 2.95 -19.07 3.39
N PRO A 96 3.59 -20.15 2.90
CA PRO A 96 4.53 -20.93 3.70
C PRO A 96 5.78 -20.11 4.08
N ALA A 97 6.43 -20.50 5.17
CA ALA A 97 7.74 -19.93 5.52
C ALA A 97 8.78 -20.23 4.43
N GLY A 98 9.72 -19.30 4.21
CA GLY A 98 10.80 -19.45 3.22
C GLY A 98 10.41 -19.09 1.78
N TYR A 99 9.17 -18.66 1.53
CA TYR A 99 8.77 -18.11 0.22
C TYR A 99 8.96 -16.59 0.17
N GLU A 100 9.31 -16.04 -0.98
CA GLU A 100 9.35 -14.60 -1.24
C GLU A 100 8.08 -14.13 -1.93
N SER A 101 7.55 -12.95 -1.58
CA SER A 101 6.38 -12.40 -2.29
C SER A 101 6.75 -11.56 -3.53
N SER A 102 7.91 -11.82 -4.13
CA SER A 102 8.32 -11.19 -5.38
C SER A 102 7.45 -11.66 -6.55
N VAL A 103 7.20 -10.77 -7.52
CA VAL A 103 6.49 -11.08 -8.77
C VAL A 103 7.54 -11.16 -9.86
N GLY A 104 7.66 -12.32 -10.50
CA GLY A 104 8.65 -12.58 -11.56
C GLY A 104 9.40 -13.89 -11.39
N GLU A 105 10.30 -14.15 -12.32
CA GLU A 105 11.29 -15.22 -12.22
C GLU A 105 12.39 -14.77 -11.24
N SER A 106 12.74 -15.64 -10.30
CA SER A 106 13.89 -15.40 -9.45
C SER A 106 15.15 -15.81 -10.20
N GLU A 107 16.23 -15.03 -10.04
CA GLU A 107 17.55 -15.38 -10.57
C GLU A 107 18.19 -16.55 -9.78
N GLU A 108 17.61 -16.94 -8.65
CA GLU A 108 18.04 -18.05 -7.79
C GLU A 108 16.92 -19.10 -7.63
N GLU A 109 17.25 -20.30 -7.14
CA GLU A 109 16.31 -21.36 -6.72
C GLU A 109 15.39 -20.95 -5.54
N THR A 110 15.17 -19.65 -5.31
CA THR A 110 14.29 -19.16 -4.25
C THR A 110 12.83 -19.39 -4.63
N LYS A 111 12.08 -19.95 -3.67
CA LYS A 111 10.66 -20.24 -3.84
C LYS A 111 9.86 -18.93 -3.78
N THR A 112 9.25 -18.53 -4.89
CA THR A 112 8.46 -17.29 -4.96
C THR A 112 6.96 -17.57 -4.96
N VAL A 113 6.16 -16.58 -4.56
CA VAL A 113 4.69 -16.68 -4.66
C VAL A 113 4.20 -16.67 -6.11
N SER A 114 5.07 -16.39 -7.08
CA SER A 114 4.76 -16.40 -8.52
C SER A 114 4.12 -17.72 -8.97
N HIS A 115 4.40 -18.84 -8.31
CA HIS A 115 3.74 -20.12 -8.59
C HIS A 115 2.22 -20.03 -8.45
N TRP A 116 1.70 -19.48 -7.35
CA TRP A 116 0.26 -19.32 -7.14
C TRP A 116 -0.34 -18.22 -8.01
N LEU A 117 0.42 -17.16 -8.34
CA LEU A 117 -0.09 -16.06 -9.17
C LEU A 117 -0.48 -16.49 -10.58
N LYS A 118 0.11 -17.58 -11.11
CA LYS A 118 -0.18 -18.11 -12.45
C LYS A 118 -1.61 -18.62 -12.59
N ASP A 119 -2.19 -19.11 -11.50
CA ASP A 119 -3.55 -19.67 -11.47
C ASP A 119 -4.61 -18.62 -11.09
N LEU A 120 -4.21 -17.37 -10.88
CA LEU A 120 -5.09 -16.27 -10.51
C LEU A 120 -5.41 -15.34 -11.69
N PRO A 121 -6.50 -14.56 -11.61
CA PRO A 121 -6.82 -13.54 -12.61
C PRO A 121 -5.65 -12.59 -12.88
N ALA A 122 -5.52 -12.19 -14.15
CA ALA A 122 -4.42 -11.33 -14.60
C ALA A 122 -4.33 -10.02 -13.80
N GLY A 123 -3.11 -9.67 -13.39
CA GLY A 123 -2.82 -8.47 -12.62
C GLY A 123 -2.94 -8.65 -11.09
N CYS A 124 -3.27 -9.84 -10.60
CA CYS A 124 -3.16 -10.15 -9.18
C CYS A 124 -1.71 -10.00 -8.71
N VAL A 125 -1.51 -9.26 -7.62
CA VAL A 125 -0.20 -9.03 -7.01
C VAL A 125 -0.29 -9.16 -5.49
N PRO A 126 0.80 -9.56 -4.82
CA PRO A 126 0.84 -9.65 -3.36
C PRO A 126 0.84 -8.27 -2.70
N VAL A 127 0.16 -8.18 -1.55
CA VAL A 127 0.06 -6.97 -0.73
C VAL A 127 1.28 -6.80 0.18
N ASP A 128 1.87 -7.88 0.69
CA ASP A 128 3.02 -7.86 1.61
C ASP A 128 4.15 -8.80 1.16
N VAL A 129 5.39 -8.46 1.53
CA VAL A 129 6.61 -9.05 0.98
C VAL A 129 7.29 -10.06 1.91
N GLU A 130 7.30 -9.82 3.23
CA GLU A 130 8.28 -10.46 4.13
C GLU A 130 7.68 -11.08 5.41
N THR A 131 6.54 -11.77 5.29
CA THR A 131 5.93 -12.55 6.38
C THR A 131 5.43 -13.91 5.90
N SER A 132 5.40 -14.92 6.79
CA SER A 132 4.65 -16.16 6.57
C SER A 132 3.20 -15.98 7.02
N GLY A 133 2.31 -16.90 6.66
CA GLY A 133 0.90 -16.83 7.01
C GLY A 133 0.08 -16.06 5.98
N LEU A 134 -0.90 -15.30 6.44
CA LEU A 134 -1.89 -14.64 5.60
C LEU A 134 -1.23 -13.62 4.67
N LEU A 135 -1.28 -13.90 3.37
CA LEU A 135 -0.90 -12.97 2.32
C LEU A 135 -2.11 -12.69 1.43
N LEU A 136 -2.48 -11.42 1.30
CA LEU A 136 -3.49 -11.01 0.33
C LEU A 136 -2.87 -10.91 -1.06
N LEU A 137 -3.59 -11.44 -2.04
CA LEU A 137 -3.31 -11.35 -3.47
C LEU A 137 -4.50 -10.67 -4.13
N THR A 138 -4.29 -9.57 -4.86
CA THR A 138 -5.41 -8.83 -5.47
C THR A 138 -5.00 -8.11 -6.74
N ASN A 139 -5.94 -7.99 -7.69
CA ASN A 139 -5.84 -7.10 -8.86
C ASN A 139 -6.41 -5.69 -8.57
N ASP A 140 -6.93 -5.46 -7.36
CA ASP A 140 -7.32 -4.16 -6.83
C ASP A 140 -6.09 -3.47 -6.21
N HIS A 141 -5.38 -2.71 -7.04
CA HIS A 141 -4.21 -1.95 -6.60
C HIS A 141 -4.54 -0.87 -5.56
N ASP A 142 -5.78 -0.37 -5.52
CA ASP A 142 -6.17 0.65 -4.57
C ASP A 142 -6.38 0.02 -3.19
N LEU A 143 -7.05 -1.14 -3.14
CA LEU A 143 -7.16 -1.94 -1.93
C LEU A 143 -5.78 -2.39 -1.43
N ASN A 144 -4.88 -2.82 -2.32
CA ASN A 144 -3.50 -3.19 -1.97
C ASN A 144 -2.78 -2.05 -1.22
N HIS A 145 -2.88 -0.82 -1.74
CA HIS A 145 -2.29 0.34 -1.06
C HIS A 145 -2.97 0.64 0.28
N SER A 146 -4.28 0.46 0.37
CA SER A 146 -5.06 0.71 1.58
C SER A 146 -4.73 -0.27 2.71
N VAL A 147 -4.61 -1.57 2.38
CA VAL A 147 -4.46 -2.69 3.34
C VAL A 147 -3.02 -2.91 3.83
N ARG A 148 -2.00 -2.34 3.17
CA ARG A 148 -0.58 -2.43 3.60
C ARG A 148 -0.29 -1.88 5.01
N LYS A 149 -1.31 -1.54 5.79
CA LYS A 149 -1.26 -0.92 7.11
C LYS A 149 -1.46 -1.90 8.29
N SER A 150 -1.13 -3.19 8.22
CA SER A 150 -1.22 -4.07 9.42
C SER A 150 -0.29 -5.28 9.37
N GLY A 151 0.24 -5.74 10.51
CA GLY A 151 1.06 -6.96 10.62
C GLY A 151 1.24 -7.46 12.06
N ASN A 152 1.42 -8.77 12.26
CA ASN A 152 1.42 -9.43 13.59
C ASN A 152 2.66 -10.32 13.81
N THR A 153 2.97 -10.54 15.10
CA THR A 153 3.79 -11.60 15.76
C THR A 153 5.29 -11.35 15.99
N VAL A 154 5.75 -11.53 17.23
CA VAL A 154 7.18 -11.41 17.62
C VAL A 154 7.57 -12.54 18.56
N ASP A 155 8.79 -13.09 18.38
CA ASP A 155 9.29 -14.19 19.20
C ASP A 155 10.41 -13.76 20.16
N LYS A 156 10.24 -14.05 21.45
CA LYS A 156 11.24 -14.18 22.53
C LYS A 156 10.48 -14.51 23.82
N LYS A 157 11.07 -15.24 24.78
CA LYS A 157 10.45 -15.52 26.10
C LYS A 157 10.13 -14.23 26.86
N ILE A 158 8.85 -14.01 27.17
CA ILE A 158 8.32 -12.75 27.72
C ILE A 158 7.17 -13.10 28.68
N ASP A 159 7.12 -12.43 29.84
CA ASP A 159 6.01 -12.50 30.81
C ASP A 159 5.03 -11.32 30.62
N GLN A 160 3.79 -11.40 31.10
CA GLN A 160 2.79 -10.34 30.92
C GLN A 160 3.24 -9.01 31.55
N ASP A 161 4.05 -9.07 32.61
CA ASP A 161 4.66 -7.93 33.29
C ASP A 161 6.03 -7.52 32.77
N ASP A 162 6.51 -8.13 31.68
CA ASP A 162 7.81 -7.84 31.11
C ASP A 162 7.85 -6.42 30.52
N ALA A 163 8.95 -5.71 30.79
CA ALA A 163 9.17 -4.35 30.29
C ALA A 163 9.07 -4.24 28.75
N SER A 164 9.32 -5.32 28.01
CA SER A 164 9.17 -5.36 26.56
C SER A 164 7.71 -5.28 26.11
N VAL A 165 6.77 -5.93 26.81
CA VAL A 165 5.32 -5.82 26.53
C VAL A 165 4.86 -4.39 26.76
N ARG A 166 5.28 -3.79 27.90
CA ARG A 166 4.97 -2.39 28.22
C ARG A 166 5.50 -1.45 27.16
N ARG A 167 6.75 -1.60 26.71
CA ARG A 167 7.32 -0.78 25.61
C ARG A 167 6.55 -0.92 24.30
N LEU A 168 6.13 -2.13 23.94
CA LEU A 168 5.33 -2.35 22.73
C LEU A 168 3.98 -1.64 22.80
N LEU A 169 3.36 -1.64 23.99
CA LEU A 169 2.08 -0.99 24.25
C LEU A 169 2.20 0.53 24.42
N GLU A 170 3.25 1.05 25.05
CA GLU A 170 3.47 2.50 25.25
C GLU A 170 3.90 3.17 23.95
N GLY A 171 4.71 2.47 23.14
CA GLY A 171 5.18 2.92 21.85
C GLY A 171 6.70 2.94 21.78
N ILE A 172 7.23 2.58 20.61
CA ILE A 172 8.66 2.48 20.34
C ILE A 172 9.04 3.60 19.37
N PRO A 173 9.94 4.52 19.74
CA PRO A 173 10.42 5.54 18.83
C PRO A 173 11.24 4.89 17.70
N LEU A 174 10.77 5.04 16.47
CA LEU A 174 11.49 4.65 15.26
C LEU A 174 11.87 5.91 14.46
N HIS A 175 12.77 5.75 13.49
CA HIS A 175 13.21 6.85 12.62
C HIS A 175 12.07 7.56 11.85
N ASP A 176 10.96 6.85 11.62
CA ASP A 176 9.78 7.29 10.88
C ASP A 176 8.59 7.55 11.81
N GLY A 177 8.84 7.77 13.11
CA GLY A 177 7.83 8.07 14.12
C GLY A 177 7.61 6.95 15.13
N ILE A 178 6.75 7.19 16.13
CA ILE A 178 6.44 6.24 17.20
C ILE A 178 5.60 5.08 16.64
N ALA A 179 6.00 3.84 16.90
CA ALA A 179 5.26 2.62 16.55
C ALA A 179 4.65 1.99 17.80
N LYS A 180 3.33 1.76 17.79
CA LYS A 180 2.59 1.33 18.98
C LYS A 180 1.73 0.11 18.66
N ALA A 181 1.78 -0.90 19.54
CA ALA A 181 0.84 -2.00 19.51
C ALA A 181 -0.51 -1.57 20.10
N LEU A 182 -1.60 -1.95 19.45
CA LEU A 182 -2.94 -1.79 20.00
C LEU A 182 -3.19 -2.78 21.13
N SER A 183 -2.64 -3.99 20.99
CA SER A 183 -2.69 -5.03 22.00
C SER A 183 -1.50 -5.95 21.84
N VAL A 184 -1.06 -6.52 22.96
CA VAL A 184 -0.06 -7.58 23.02
C VAL A 184 -0.60 -8.66 23.94
N SER A 185 -0.56 -9.92 23.52
CA SER A 185 -0.93 -11.06 24.35
C SER A 185 0.08 -12.18 24.20
N ILE A 186 0.43 -12.83 25.30
CA ILE A 186 1.22 -14.05 25.28
C ILE A 186 0.31 -15.20 24.92
N LEU A 187 0.63 -15.92 23.85
CA LEU A 187 -0.14 -17.09 23.42
C LEU A 187 0.36 -18.37 24.09
N SER A 188 1.67 -18.57 24.09
CA SER A 188 2.30 -19.76 24.65
C SER A 188 3.80 -19.58 24.85
N SER A 189 4.39 -20.44 25.67
CA SER A 189 5.82 -20.66 25.73
C SER A 189 6.15 -21.99 25.06
N ILE A 190 7.14 -21.99 24.17
CA ILE A 190 7.56 -23.16 23.37
C ILE A 190 9.06 -23.37 23.51
N THR A 191 9.52 -24.61 23.38
CA THR A 191 10.94 -24.92 23.27
C THR A 191 11.29 -25.19 21.82
N LEU A 192 12.20 -24.39 21.25
CA LEU A 192 12.72 -24.60 19.91
C LEU A 192 14.05 -25.32 19.97
N THR A 193 14.15 -26.45 19.27
CA THR A 193 15.38 -27.22 19.13
C THR A 193 16.06 -26.87 17.81
N ARG A 194 17.33 -26.48 17.87
CA ARG A 194 18.14 -26.16 16.68
C ARG A 194 19.40 -27.00 16.63
N ARG A 195 19.62 -27.71 15.52
CA ARG A 195 20.92 -28.35 15.22
C ARG A 195 21.98 -27.30 14.95
N VAL A 196 23.09 -27.40 15.67
CA VAL A 196 24.27 -26.56 15.49
C VAL A 196 25.46 -27.45 15.19
N LYS A 197 26.19 -27.11 14.14
CA LYS A 197 27.42 -27.81 13.75
C LYS A 197 28.48 -27.55 14.83
N THR A 198 29.11 -28.61 15.32
CA THR A 198 30.18 -28.50 16.31
C THR A 198 31.54 -28.60 15.64
N GLU A 199 32.45 -27.70 15.98
CA GLU A 199 33.81 -27.63 15.39
C GLU A 199 34.81 -28.61 16.04
N ARG A 200 34.36 -29.53 16.91
CA ARG A 200 35.27 -30.42 17.64
C ARG A 200 35.63 -31.67 16.81
N GLY A 201 36.80 -31.65 16.19
CA GLY A 201 37.52 -32.82 15.65
C GLY A 201 37.34 -33.11 14.16
N ILE A 202 38.11 -34.11 13.66
CA ILE A 202 38.21 -34.52 12.25
C ILE A 202 36.87 -35.06 11.68
N HIS A 203 35.90 -35.38 12.55
CA HIS A 203 34.55 -35.81 12.18
C HIS A 203 33.53 -34.82 12.77
N GLY A 204 33.31 -33.70 12.09
CA GLY A 204 32.36 -32.67 12.55
C GLY A 204 30.98 -33.26 12.89
N GLY A 205 30.56 -33.12 14.14
CA GLY A 205 29.25 -33.55 14.63
C GLY A 205 28.19 -32.44 14.60
N TYR A 206 26.94 -32.80 14.91
CA TYR A 206 25.85 -31.87 15.19
C TYR A 206 25.40 -32.02 16.63
N ARG A 207 25.08 -30.91 17.28
CA ARG A 207 24.44 -30.88 18.60
C ARG A 207 23.10 -30.17 18.51
N ASP A 208 22.08 -30.73 19.14
CA ASP A 208 20.81 -30.06 19.38
C ASP A 208 20.95 -29.04 20.52
N ILE A 209 20.55 -27.80 20.27
CA ILE A 209 20.48 -26.75 21.27
C ILE A 209 19.02 -26.36 21.43
N GLU A 210 18.52 -26.50 22.65
CA GLU A 210 17.16 -26.08 23.02
C GLU A 210 17.16 -24.61 23.45
N ARG A 211 16.10 -23.90 23.06
CA ARG A 211 15.86 -22.52 23.46
C ARG A 211 14.40 -22.33 23.80
N GLU A 212 14.14 -21.84 25.00
CA GLU A 212 12.81 -21.40 25.38
C GLU A 212 12.45 -20.09 24.65
N CYS A 213 11.26 -20.08 24.06
CA CYS A 213 10.70 -18.98 23.30
C CYS A 213 9.28 -18.71 23.80
N THR A 214 8.81 -17.47 23.66
CA THR A 214 7.39 -17.13 23.86
C THR A 214 6.85 -16.60 22.55
N VAL A 215 5.62 -17.02 22.26
CA VAL A 215 4.84 -16.58 21.11
C VAL A 215 3.96 -15.42 21.56
N LEU A 216 4.21 -14.23 20.98
CA LEU A 216 3.36 -13.07 21.19
C LEU A 216 2.40 -12.86 20.02
N SER A 217 1.13 -12.63 20.33
CA SER A 217 0.21 -11.97 19.41
C SER A 217 0.32 -10.46 19.57
N LEU A 218 0.57 -9.75 18.47
CA LEU A 218 0.58 -8.30 18.42
C LEU A 218 -0.47 -7.85 17.44
N ARG A 219 -1.28 -6.85 17.82
CA ARG A 219 -2.19 -6.16 16.89
C ARG A 219 -1.68 -4.75 16.66
N ILE A 220 -1.51 -4.34 15.41
CA ILE A 220 -1.10 -2.98 15.04
C ILE A 220 -2.06 -2.38 14.01
N LYS A 221 -2.17 -1.05 13.99
CA LYS A 221 -3.03 -0.29 13.07
C LYS A 221 -2.30 0.18 11.80
N GLU A 222 -1.00 -0.05 11.73
CA GLU A 222 -0.14 0.46 10.67
C GLU A 222 0.81 -0.62 10.14
N GLY A 223 1.39 -0.40 8.97
CA GLY A 223 2.20 -1.40 8.27
C GLY A 223 3.40 -0.76 7.58
N ARG A 224 4.11 0.11 8.33
CA ARG A 224 5.39 0.65 7.89
C ARG A 224 6.38 -0.47 7.59
N LYS A 225 7.33 -0.21 6.70
CA LYS A 225 8.34 -1.20 6.28
C LYS A 225 9.04 -1.80 7.50
N HIS A 226 8.90 -3.11 7.66
CA HIS A 226 9.48 -3.94 8.73
C HIS A 226 9.08 -3.51 10.14
N ILE A 227 7.91 -2.88 10.31
CA ILE A 227 7.51 -2.27 11.59
C ILE A 227 7.56 -3.26 12.76
N VAL A 228 7.00 -4.47 12.60
CA VAL A 228 7.00 -5.48 13.68
C VAL A 228 8.43 -5.90 14.04
N ARG A 229 9.33 -6.02 13.04
CA ARG A 229 10.74 -6.35 13.27
C ARG A 229 11.48 -5.22 14.00
N LYS A 230 11.20 -3.97 13.62
CA LYS A 230 11.74 -2.77 14.25
C LYS A 230 11.24 -2.61 15.69
N MET A 231 9.94 -2.83 15.91
CA MET A 231 9.32 -2.83 17.23
C MET A 231 9.91 -3.92 18.11
N ALA A 232 10.04 -5.16 17.61
CA ALA A 232 10.70 -6.24 18.34
C ALA A 232 12.11 -5.82 18.79
N LYS A 233 12.94 -5.32 17.87
CA LYS A 233 14.29 -4.84 18.16
C LYS A 233 14.29 -3.72 19.20
N GLY A 234 13.43 -2.71 19.05
CA GLY A 234 13.31 -1.58 19.98
C GLY A 234 12.80 -1.97 21.37
N ALA A 235 12.01 -3.04 21.46
CA ALA A 235 11.58 -3.62 22.74
C ALA A 235 12.66 -4.47 23.42
N GLY A 236 13.80 -4.72 22.76
CA GLY A 236 14.85 -5.63 23.24
C GLY A 236 14.57 -7.11 22.97
N LEU A 237 13.68 -7.39 22.00
CA LEU A 237 13.26 -8.73 21.61
C LEU A 237 14.05 -9.21 20.39
N LYS A 238 14.38 -10.50 20.37
CA LYS A 238 15.05 -11.15 19.25
C LYS A 238 14.03 -11.94 18.45
N LEU A 239 13.37 -11.28 17.51
CA LEU A 239 12.43 -11.89 16.57
C LEU A 239 13.06 -13.09 15.84
N LEU A 240 12.47 -14.28 15.98
CA LEU A 240 12.90 -15.52 15.31
C LEU A 240 12.06 -15.79 14.06
N HIS A 241 10.73 -15.70 14.19
CA HIS A 241 9.74 -15.94 13.15
C HIS A 241 8.63 -14.88 13.24
N LEU A 242 8.02 -14.59 12.10
CA LEU A 242 6.99 -13.56 11.94
C LEU A 242 5.87 -14.14 11.09
N HIS A 243 4.73 -14.41 11.73
CA HIS A 243 3.57 -15.01 11.09
C HIS A 243 2.36 -14.08 11.19
N ARG A 244 1.77 -13.76 10.04
CA ARG A 244 0.55 -12.97 9.97
C ARG A 244 -0.67 -13.88 10.09
N HIS A 245 -1.30 -13.86 11.25
CA HIS A 245 -2.49 -14.69 11.48
C HIS A 245 -3.79 -14.08 10.90
N SER A 246 -3.88 -12.75 10.79
CA SER A 246 -5.09 -12.09 10.29
C SER A 246 -4.81 -10.70 9.71
N ILE A 247 -5.75 -10.20 8.90
CA ILE A 247 -5.84 -8.82 8.45
C ILE A 247 -7.29 -8.37 8.62
N GLY A 248 -7.52 -7.39 9.51
CA GLY A 248 -8.88 -7.04 9.90
C GLY A 248 -9.59 -8.27 10.50
N ASP A 249 -10.73 -8.64 9.92
CA ASP A 249 -11.48 -9.85 10.30
C ASP A 249 -11.12 -11.08 9.47
N VAL A 250 -10.30 -10.90 8.43
CA VAL A 250 -9.90 -11.98 7.55
C VAL A 250 -8.81 -12.80 8.22
N MET A 251 -9.08 -14.08 8.41
CA MET A 251 -8.20 -15.03 9.11
C MET A 251 -7.34 -15.84 8.14
N CYS A 252 -6.15 -16.22 8.59
CA CYS A 252 -5.28 -17.09 7.81
C CYS A 252 -5.93 -18.48 7.63
N PRO A 253 -5.96 -19.03 6.41
CA PRO A 253 -6.41 -20.40 6.18
C PRO A 253 -5.60 -21.40 7.01
N LYS A 254 -6.19 -22.54 7.38
CA LYS A 254 -5.49 -23.53 8.21
C LYS A 254 -4.35 -24.24 7.47
N GLN A 255 -4.53 -24.53 6.18
CA GLN A 255 -3.58 -25.30 5.38
C GLN A 255 -2.58 -24.39 4.68
N GLU A 256 -1.28 -24.59 4.92
CA GLU A 256 -0.22 -23.89 4.19
C GLU A 256 -0.32 -24.14 2.67
N GLY A 257 -0.06 -23.09 1.88
CA GLY A 257 -0.15 -23.11 0.43
C GLY A 257 -1.58 -23.07 -0.13
N SER A 258 -2.61 -23.10 0.72
CA SER A 258 -3.99 -22.95 0.27
C SER A 258 -4.29 -21.51 -0.17
N VAL A 259 -5.10 -21.39 -1.22
CA VAL A 259 -5.59 -20.12 -1.76
C VAL A 259 -7.10 -20.10 -1.70
N ILE A 260 -7.66 -19.05 -1.08
CA ILE A 260 -9.11 -18.87 -0.91
C ILE A 260 -9.50 -17.54 -1.53
N ARG A 261 -10.50 -17.52 -2.42
CA ARG A 261 -11.11 -16.29 -2.94
C ARG A 261 -12.06 -15.72 -1.88
N LEU A 262 -11.93 -14.43 -1.59
CA LEU A 262 -12.85 -13.72 -0.72
C LEU A 262 -14.17 -13.41 -1.44
N ASP A 263 -15.26 -13.45 -0.69
CA ASP A 263 -16.55 -12.97 -1.18
C ASP A 263 -16.64 -11.44 -1.13
N THR A 264 -17.69 -10.89 -1.72
CA THR A 264 -17.91 -9.44 -1.78
C THR A 264 -18.06 -8.82 -0.38
N ILE A 265 -18.66 -9.52 0.57
CA ILE A 265 -18.92 -9.00 1.92
C ILE A 265 -17.59 -8.80 2.68
N ASP A 266 -16.70 -9.78 2.63
CA ASP A 266 -15.39 -9.69 3.27
C ASP A 266 -14.49 -8.65 2.58
N ILE A 267 -14.61 -8.50 1.26
CA ILE A 267 -13.92 -7.42 0.52
C ILE A 267 -14.40 -6.04 0.98
N GLU A 268 -15.71 -5.83 1.16
CA GLU A 268 -16.25 -4.56 1.64
C GLU A 268 -15.79 -4.25 3.06
N ARG A 269 -15.83 -5.23 3.98
CA ARG A 269 -15.31 -5.07 5.35
C ARG A 269 -13.82 -4.72 5.36
N LEU A 270 -13.04 -5.31 4.45
CA LEU A 270 -11.62 -5.01 4.32
C LEU A 270 -11.40 -3.57 3.86
N TRP A 271 -12.22 -3.08 2.93
CA TRP A 271 -12.24 -1.69 2.50
C TRP A 271 -12.59 -0.75 3.65
N GLU A 272 -13.69 -0.98 4.35
CA GLU A 272 -14.14 -0.16 5.50
C GLU A 272 -13.04 -0.03 6.56
N ARG A 273 -12.41 -1.14 6.94
CA ARG A 273 -11.33 -1.16 7.93
C ARG A 273 -10.05 -0.49 7.48
N SER A 274 -9.85 -0.42 6.17
CA SER A 274 -8.69 0.27 5.57
C SER A 274 -8.96 1.75 5.33
N GLY A 275 -10.12 2.27 5.76
CA GLY A 275 -10.52 3.67 5.66
C GLY A 275 -11.47 3.98 4.49
N GLY A 276 -11.99 2.93 3.84
CA GLY A 276 -12.96 3.03 2.75
C GLY A 276 -12.36 3.48 1.43
N ARG A 277 -13.18 3.42 0.37
CA ARG A 277 -12.79 3.84 -0.99
C ARG A 277 -12.62 5.35 -1.09
N GLY A 278 -13.45 6.12 -0.38
CA GLY A 278 -13.38 7.58 -0.37
C GLY A 278 -12.02 8.15 0.08
N GLN A 279 -11.33 7.47 1.01
CA GLN A 279 -9.98 7.90 1.42
C GLN A 279 -8.95 7.79 0.28
N VAL A 280 -9.11 6.83 -0.63
CA VAL A 280 -8.22 6.68 -1.79
C VAL A 280 -8.42 7.86 -2.73
N ASP A 281 -9.66 8.25 -2.98
CA ASP A 281 -9.99 9.37 -3.85
C ASP A 281 -9.54 10.70 -3.26
N GLU A 282 -9.73 10.89 -1.96
CA GLU A 282 -9.17 12.05 -1.24
C GLU A 282 -7.64 12.08 -1.33
N SER A 283 -6.98 10.92 -1.21
CA SER A 283 -5.52 10.82 -1.33
C SER A 283 -5.03 11.15 -2.74
N ARG A 284 -5.77 10.76 -3.78
CA ARG A 284 -5.50 11.11 -5.18
C ARG A 284 -5.63 12.61 -5.38
N VAL A 285 -6.75 13.20 -4.97
CA VAL A 285 -6.98 14.64 -5.08
C VAL A 285 -5.95 15.44 -4.29
N LYS A 286 -5.56 14.99 -3.09
CA LYS A 286 -4.46 15.59 -2.33
C LYS A 286 -3.13 15.52 -3.08
N ALA A 287 -2.83 14.42 -3.78
CA ALA A 287 -1.64 14.31 -4.60
C ALA A 287 -1.67 15.25 -5.81
N LEU A 288 -2.83 15.41 -6.47
CA LEU A 288 -3.02 16.39 -7.54
C LEU A 288 -2.86 17.83 -7.05
N ARG A 289 -3.42 18.18 -5.88
CA ARG A 289 -3.19 19.49 -5.25
C ARG A 289 -1.71 19.76 -5.04
N LYS A 290 -0.96 18.78 -4.53
CA LYS A 290 0.51 18.92 -4.36
C LYS A 290 1.25 19.20 -5.66
N ILE A 291 0.76 18.68 -6.79
CA ILE A 291 1.33 19.01 -8.10
C ILE A 291 1.09 20.49 -8.39
N VAL A 292 -0.15 20.96 -8.29
CA VAL A 292 -0.51 22.39 -8.51
C VAL A 292 0.30 23.34 -7.62
N HIS A 293 0.46 23.02 -6.33
CA HIS A 293 1.20 23.89 -5.42
C HIS A 293 2.68 23.96 -5.82
N ARG A 294 3.28 22.82 -6.15
CA ARG A 294 4.67 22.75 -6.61
C ARG A 294 4.91 23.52 -7.90
N THR A 295 3.97 23.48 -8.86
CA THR A 295 4.12 24.25 -10.10
C THR A 295 4.10 25.74 -9.82
N ARG A 296 3.15 26.19 -8.99
CA ARG A 296 3.05 27.61 -8.58
C ARG A 296 4.31 28.09 -7.86
N GLU A 297 4.86 27.28 -6.96
CA GLU A 297 6.13 27.59 -6.25
C GLU A 297 7.31 27.79 -7.21
N ARG A 298 7.29 27.13 -8.38
CA ARG A 298 8.31 27.28 -9.43
C ARG A 298 7.99 28.41 -10.43
N GLY A 299 6.91 29.18 -10.21
CA GLY A 299 6.46 30.23 -11.11
C GLY A 299 5.80 29.72 -12.40
N THR A 300 5.40 28.44 -12.45
CA THR A 300 4.69 27.84 -13.58
C THR A 300 3.27 27.42 -13.19
N TYR A 301 2.39 27.20 -14.18
CA TYR A 301 1.00 26.82 -13.94
C TYR A 301 0.67 25.53 -14.68
N TYR A 302 0.00 24.61 -13.98
CA TYR A 302 -0.64 23.46 -14.62
C TYR A 302 -2.08 23.84 -14.94
N VAL A 303 -2.27 24.49 -16.09
CA VAL A 303 -3.57 25.09 -16.50
C VAL A 303 -4.71 24.07 -16.47
N ARG A 304 -4.60 22.95 -17.20
CA ARG A 304 -5.69 21.96 -17.25
C ARG A 304 -6.03 21.35 -15.90
N LEU A 305 -5.03 21.13 -15.05
CA LEU A 305 -5.26 20.57 -13.72
C LEU A 305 -5.98 21.59 -12.81
N GLU A 306 -5.59 22.86 -12.87
CA GLU A 306 -6.28 23.93 -12.13
C GLU A 306 -7.70 24.18 -12.62
N GLU A 307 -7.93 24.10 -13.94
CA GLU A 307 -9.27 24.16 -14.54
C GLU A 307 -10.12 22.98 -14.09
N TRP A 308 -9.58 21.77 -14.08
CA TRP A 308 -10.28 20.60 -13.56
C TRP A 308 -10.71 20.79 -12.09
N PHE A 309 -9.84 21.34 -11.23
CA PHE A 309 -10.21 21.64 -9.84
C PHE A 309 -11.38 22.65 -9.77
N ARG A 310 -11.35 23.69 -10.62
CA ARG A 310 -12.41 24.71 -10.70
C ARG A 310 -13.73 24.10 -11.16
N ASP A 311 -13.71 23.34 -12.26
CA ASP A 311 -14.90 22.78 -12.90
C ASP A 311 -15.58 21.73 -12.02
N LYS A 312 -14.80 20.95 -11.29
CA LYS A 312 -15.33 19.96 -10.33
C LYS A 312 -15.69 20.56 -8.97
N GLY A 313 -15.50 21.87 -8.77
CA GLY A 313 -15.78 22.55 -7.49
C GLY A 313 -14.91 22.06 -6.33
N VAL A 314 -13.73 21.51 -6.61
CA VAL A 314 -12.82 20.98 -5.59
C VAL A 314 -11.86 22.10 -5.15
N PRO A 315 -11.88 22.53 -3.88
CA PRO A 315 -11.05 23.64 -3.44
C PRO A 315 -9.56 23.28 -3.56
N LEU A 316 -8.76 24.25 -4.03
CA LEU A 316 -7.31 24.10 -4.15
C LEU A 316 -6.60 24.31 -2.80
N ARG A 317 -7.10 25.20 -1.94
CA ARG A 317 -6.57 25.39 -0.58
C ARG A 317 -7.08 24.26 0.33
N SER A 318 -6.22 23.74 1.21
CA SER A 318 -6.71 23.04 2.40
C SER A 318 -7.16 24.13 3.38
N ASP A 319 -8.43 24.16 3.76
CA ASP A 319 -9.00 25.19 4.66
C ASP A 319 -8.53 25.09 6.11
N THR A 320 -7.22 25.01 6.33
CA THR A 320 -6.63 24.98 7.68
C THR A 320 -5.59 26.06 7.90
N ASN A 321 -5.50 27.12 7.07
CA ASN A 321 -4.72 28.31 7.40
C ASN A 321 -5.16 29.53 6.57
N THR A 322 -6.26 30.17 6.99
CA THR A 322 -6.43 31.60 6.79
C THR A 322 -7.19 32.14 8.00
N ILE A 323 -6.46 32.53 9.04
CA ILE A 323 -6.95 33.61 9.91
C ILE A 323 -6.76 34.87 9.08
N ASP A 324 -7.86 35.57 8.85
CA ASP A 324 -7.92 36.86 8.20
C ASP A 324 -6.87 37.83 8.75
N ALA A 325 -5.89 38.15 7.91
CA ALA A 325 -5.17 39.41 7.99
C ALA A 325 -5.77 40.34 6.94
N THR A 326 -7.02 40.75 7.13
CA THR A 326 -7.53 41.97 6.49
C THR A 326 -8.25 42.83 7.52
N SER A 327 -7.56 43.89 7.90
CA SER A 327 -8.05 45.21 8.27
C SER A 327 -9.55 45.36 8.53
N SER A 328 -9.92 45.47 9.81
CA SER A 328 -11.02 46.36 10.20
C SER A 328 -10.55 47.19 11.38
N SER A 329 -10.13 48.40 11.06
CA SER A 329 -9.99 49.53 11.96
C SER A 329 -11.32 49.81 12.65
N TYR A 330 -11.46 49.42 13.92
CA TYR A 330 -12.46 49.99 14.80
C TYR A 330 -11.78 50.86 15.85
N SER A 331 -12.07 52.15 15.73
CA SER A 331 -11.76 53.22 16.66
C SER A 331 -12.41 52.95 18.01
N PHE A 332 -11.59 52.90 19.06
CA PHE A 332 -12.06 53.06 20.44
C PHE A 332 -11.93 54.53 20.81
N SER A 333 -13.07 55.20 20.90
CA SER A 333 -13.20 56.47 21.61
C SER A 333 -13.07 56.22 23.11
N ILE A 334 -12.35 57.14 23.75
CA ILE A 334 -12.20 57.31 25.19
C ILE A 334 -13.56 57.71 25.78
N ASP A 335 -13.96 57.05 26.86
CA ASP A 335 -14.44 57.66 28.10
C ASP A 335 -14.26 56.67 29.27
#